data_AF-B3PNJ9-F1
#
_entry.id   AF-B3PNJ9-F1
#
_cell.length_a   1.000
_cell.length_b   1.000
_cell.length_c   1.000
_cell.angle_alpha   90.00
_cell.angle_beta   90.00
_cell.angle_gamma   90.00
#
_symmetry.space_group_name_H-M   'P 1'
#
loop_
_entity.id
_entity.type
_entity.pdbx_description
1 polymer ?
#
loop_
_entity_poly.entity_id
_entity_poly.type
_entity_poly.pdbx_seq_one_letter_code
_entity_poly.pdbx_strand_id
1 'polypeptide(L)'
;MVINGEQVSPMANTSAPASNGEWTLADFLSTYRYWAVFLSSLLIAVGGHGLSTVFPVIAQMAGSSAQTIGIFYFGSTLGWVVGAFLAFIVAGRHGRSALISPILVCAVVAVAVLPAPDLWGSPSFLPFFGLVLGAVRAVFPLASAIFLVGGRPGKIDFGCALTLMSTTILISAFAPVAASWLYELDLGAVPVVSAFLACLVLAVIVLVPAGNLAFDDAPRPRHKPLAPRQRSPLLVAVILIIPPILLLLAAVGFRLFQANDVGVGDSPIALLSVLLVFAIALAAFIYLAYWVYRIHGELAGAAPSQHLLTPLAAMLIAILVPLGLPVLLMTLGDLLNERARDRGEANAVSIAWLGIWSFILPPVAIAMIQNAANDSYVIGADKAS
;
A
#
# COMPACT_ATOMS: atom_id res chain seq x y z
N MET A 1 58.51 1.63 41.41
CA MET A 1 57.57 1.74 42.54
C MET A 1 56.52 2.77 42.15
N VAL A 2 55.31 2.30 41.79
CA VAL A 2 54.00 2.72 42.33
C VAL A 2 53.99 4.11 43.00
N ILE A 3 53.07 5.08 42.77
CA ILE A 3 51.73 5.15 42.14
C ILE A 3 51.23 6.62 42.32
N ASN A 4 50.25 7.05 41.49
CA ASN A 4 49.29 8.17 41.67
C ASN A 4 49.81 9.62 41.72
N GLY A 5 49.14 10.61 41.11
CA GLY A 5 47.83 10.61 40.48
C GLY A 5 47.15 11.94 40.78
N GLU A 6 46.86 12.73 39.75
CA GLU A 6 45.73 13.66 39.76
C GLU A 6 45.20 13.79 38.34
N GLN A 7 43.88 13.61 38.24
CA GLN A 7 43.12 13.32 37.04
C GLN A 7 42.94 14.57 36.19
N VAL A 8 43.45 14.54 34.95
CA VAL A 8 42.89 15.36 33.87
C VAL A 8 41.79 14.52 33.23
N SER A 9 40.53 14.84 33.54
CA SER A 9 39.37 14.29 32.84
C SER A 9 39.54 14.52 31.34
N PRO A 10 39.54 13.48 30.48
CA PRO A 10 39.43 13.72 29.06
C PRO A 10 38.04 14.32 28.82
N MET A 11 38.01 15.56 28.32
CA MET A 11 36.83 16.09 27.63
C MET A 11 36.42 15.01 26.63
N ALA A 12 35.30 14.35 26.90
CA ALA A 12 34.63 13.53 25.92
C ALA A 12 34.34 14.45 24.74
N ASN A 13 35.01 14.20 23.61
CA ASN A 13 34.62 14.75 22.32
C ASN A 13 33.22 14.22 22.00
N THR A 14 32.17 14.85 22.55
CA THR A 14 30.77 14.61 22.19
C THR A 14 30.37 15.33 20.90
N SER A 15 31.35 15.80 20.12
CA SER A 15 31.14 16.39 18.80
C SER A 15 31.51 15.40 17.70
N ALA A 16 30.95 14.19 17.75
CA ALA A 16 30.55 13.57 16.50
C ALA A 16 29.24 14.26 16.11
N PRO A 17 29.15 14.97 14.96
CA PRO A 17 27.84 15.39 14.50
C PRO A 17 27.01 14.11 14.37
N ALA A 18 25.92 14.02 15.12
CA ALA A 18 24.88 13.06 14.78
C ALA A 18 24.54 13.38 13.32
N SER A 19 24.96 12.51 12.40
CA SER A 19 24.55 12.61 11.01
C SER A 19 23.02 12.54 11.06
N ASN A 20 22.36 13.68 10.91
CA ASN A 20 20.91 13.78 10.78
C ASN A 20 20.56 13.02 9.50
N GLY A 21 20.38 11.71 9.63
CA GLY A 21 20.22 10.81 8.49
C GLY A 21 18.94 11.16 7.76
N GLU A 22 19.08 11.57 6.51
CA GLU A 22 17.96 11.76 5.59
C GLU A 22 17.20 10.44 5.44
N TRP A 23 15.87 10.50 5.48
CA TRP A 23 15.05 9.30 5.27
C TRP A 23 15.10 8.87 3.80
N THR A 24 15.47 7.62 3.57
CA THR A 24 15.37 7.00 2.24
C THR A 24 13.96 6.45 2.00
N LEU A 25 13.63 6.15 0.74
CA LEU A 25 12.39 5.45 0.38
C LEU A 25 12.23 4.15 1.19
N ALA A 26 13.32 3.41 1.33
CA ALA A 26 13.30 2.16 2.06
C ALA A 26 13.06 2.35 3.57
N ASP A 27 13.41 3.52 4.14
CA ASP A 27 13.16 3.83 5.55
C ASP A 27 11.67 4.00 5.78
N PHE A 28 11.02 4.85 4.98
CA PHE A 28 9.58 5.06 5.07
C PHE A 28 8.83 3.74 4.95
N LEU A 29 9.07 3.00 3.87
CA LEU A 29 8.37 1.77 3.54
C LEU A 29 8.59 0.65 4.56
N SER A 30 9.64 0.72 5.37
CA SER A 30 9.92 -0.27 6.41
C SER A 30 9.33 0.08 7.78
N THR A 31 8.59 1.18 7.90
CA THR A 31 7.96 1.58 9.15
C THR A 31 6.47 1.30 9.18
N TYR A 32 5.99 0.86 10.33
CA TYR A 32 4.55 0.73 10.57
C TYR A 32 3.81 2.08 10.40
N ARG A 33 4.46 3.20 10.75
CA ARG A 33 3.89 4.56 10.60
C ARG A 33 3.45 4.83 9.15
N TYR A 34 4.31 4.54 8.18
CA TYR A 34 3.99 4.70 6.77
C TYR A 34 2.81 3.81 6.36
N TRP A 35 2.86 2.52 6.72
CA TRP A 35 1.80 1.56 6.39
C TRP A 35 0.46 1.90 7.05
N ALA A 36 0.50 2.44 8.27
CA ALA A 36 -0.70 2.86 8.97
C ALA A 36 -1.41 3.99 8.21
N VAL A 37 -0.66 4.99 7.76
CA VAL A 37 -1.19 6.10 6.94
C VAL A 37 -1.65 5.58 5.58
N PHE A 38 -0.86 4.74 4.91
CA PHE A 38 -1.20 4.14 3.62
C PHE A 38 -2.51 3.34 3.66
N LEU A 39 -2.61 2.37 4.58
CA LEU A 39 -3.78 1.49 4.70
C LEU A 39 -5.02 2.27 5.12
N SER A 40 -4.86 3.24 6.02
CA SER A 40 -5.97 4.09 6.45
C SER A 40 -6.44 4.98 5.31
N SER A 41 -5.53 5.60 4.56
CA SER A 41 -5.84 6.33 3.33
C SER A 41 -6.60 5.46 2.33
N LEU A 42 -6.15 4.21 2.13
CA LEU A 42 -6.82 3.25 1.26
C LEU A 42 -8.24 2.93 1.72
N LEU A 43 -8.44 2.62 3.00
CA LEU A 43 -9.76 2.32 3.58
C LEU A 43 -10.71 3.52 3.45
N ILE A 44 -10.22 4.71 3.76
CA ILE A 44 -10.98 5.96 3.59
C ILE A 44 -11.33 6.20 2.12
N ALA A 45 -10.38 5.99 1.21
CA ALA A 45 -10.61 6.17 -0.22
C ALA A 45 -11.65 5.16 -0.73
N VAL A 46 -11.50 3.87 -0.41
CA VAL A 46 -12.43 2.81 -0.81
C VAL A 46 -13.83 3.08 -0.26
N GLY A 47 -13.98 3.26 1.06
CA GLY A 47 -15.27 3.53 1.66
C GLY A 47 -15.89 4.83 1.15
N GLY A 48 -15.11 5.90 1.06
CA GLY A 48 -15.57 7.20 0.61
C GLY A 48 -15.98 7.24 -0.86
N HIS A 49 -15.20 6.61 -1.76
CA HIS A 49 -15.55 6.50 -3.17
C HIS A 49 -16.77 5.60 -3.38
N GLY A 50 -16.80 4.41 -2.76
CA GLY A 50 -17.94 3.49 -2.86
C GLY A 50 -19.24 4.15 -2.40
N LEU A 51 -19.22 4.78 -1.21
CA LEU A 51 -20.39 5.49 -0.70
C LEU A 51 -20.78 6.67 -1.60
N SER A 52 -19.82 7.53 -2.00
CA SER A 52 -20.13 8.72 -2.81
C SER A 52 -20.77 8.37 -4.15
N THR A 53 -20.50 7.20 -4.72
CA THR A 53 -21.12 6.77 -5.97
C THR A 53 -22.57 6.33 -5.79
N VAL A 54 -22.88 5.58 -4.72
CA VAL A 54 -24.23 5.02 -4.49
C VAL A 54 -25.13 5.99 -3.72
N PHE A 55 -24.55 6.89 -2.93
CA PHE A 55 -25.28 7.82 -2.06
C PHE A 55 -26.31 8.70 -2.79
N PRO A 56 -26.05 9.25 -4.01
CA PRO A 56 -27.08 9.95 -4.78
C PRO A 56 -28.33 9.10 -5.04
N VAL A 57 -28.15 7.81 -5.34
CA VAL A 57 -29.26 6.87 -5.56
C VAL A 57 -30.05 6.67 -4.27
N ILE A 58 -29.34 6.48 -3.15
CA ILE A 58 -29.94 6.37 -1.81
C ILE A 58 -30.77 7.64 -1.49
N ALA A 59 -30.20 8.82 -1.73
CA ALA A 59 -30.87 10.10 -1.47
C ALA A 59 -32.10 10.31 -2.39
N GLN A 60 -32.03 9.91 -3.66
CA GLN A 60 -33.17 9.95 -4.58
C GLN A 60 -34.30 9.03 -4.12
N MET A 61 -33.97 7.82 -3.66
CA MET A 61 -34.97 6.89 -3.12
C MET A 61 -35.60 7.39 -1.82
N ALA A 62 -34.87 8.20 -1.05
CA ALA A 62 -35.40 8.94 0.10
C ALA A 62 -36.19 10.22 -0.30
N GLY A 63 -36.48 10.43 -1.59
CA GLY A 63 -37.31 11.54 -2.08
C GLY A 63 -36.56 12.83 -2.42
N SER A 64 -35.21 12.81 -2.47
CA SER A 64 -34.45 14.01 -2.83
C SER A 64 -34.49 14.33 -4.32
N SER A 65 -34.65 15.62 -4.64
CA SER A 65 -34.42 16.12 -5.99
C SER A 65 -32.92 16.17 -6.34
N ALA A 66 -32.61 16.25 -7.63
CA ALA A 66 -31.23 16.42 -8.10
C ALA A 66 -30.57 17.71 -7.55
N GLN A 67 -31.33 18.79 -7.38
CA GLN A 67 -30.84 20.04 -6.80
C GLN A 67 -30.45 19.85 -5.32
N THR A 68 -31.27 19.14 -4.55
CA THR A 68 -31.00 18.83 -3.13
C THR A 68 -29.75 17.96 -2.99
N ILE A 69 -29.52 17.00 -3.89
CA ILE A 69 -28.30 16.20 -3.94
C ILE A 69 -27.07 17.05 -4.32
N GLY A 70 -27.24 18.08 -5.15
CA GLY A 70 -26.18 19.05 -5.44
C GLY A 70 -25.60 19.70 -4.18
N ILE A 71 -26.42 19.89 -3.13
CA ILE A 71 -26.00 20.45 -1.85
C ILE A 71 -25.01 19.52 -1.11
N PHE A 72 -25.16 18.20 -1.24
CA PHE A 72 -24.18 17.24 -0.69
C PHE A 72 -22.80 17.42 -1.33
N TYR A 73 -22.73 17.57 -2.65
CA TYR A 73 -21.46 17.79 -3.34
C TYR A 73 -20.84 19.13 -2.97
N PHE A 74 -21.65 20.19 -2.85
CA PHE A 74 -21.18 21.47 -2.35
C PHE A 74 -20.59 21.36 -0.93
N GLY A 75 -21.30 20.67 -0.04
CA GLY A 75 -20.81 20.35 1.30
C GLY A 75 -19.47 19.60 1.25
N SER A 76 -19.35 18.60 0.38
CA SER A 76 -18.11 17.84 0.17
C SER A 76 -16.94 18.72 -0.29
N THR A 77 -17.17 19.65 -1.22
CA THR A 77 -16.15 20.62 -1.64
C THR A 77 -15.73 21.55 -0.51
N LEU A 78 -16.66 22.02 0.33
CA LEU A 78 -16.31 22.77 1.54
C LEU A 78 -15.53 21.90 2.55
N GLY A 79 -15.92 20.64 2.68
CA GLY A 79 -15.20 19.63 3.44
C GLY A 79 -13.75 19.53 3.02
N TRP A 80 -13.44 19.55 1.73
CA TRP A 80 -12.07 19.54 1.23
C TRP A 80 -11.23 20.71 1.77
N VAL A 81 -11.82 21.91 1.82
CA VAL A 81 -11.17 23.09 2.41
C VAL A 81 -10.87 22.85 3.90
N VAL A 82 -11.86 22.36 4.66
CA VAL A 82 -11.67 22.01 6.09
C VAL A 82 -10.58 20.96 6.28
N GLY A 83 -10.58 19.91 5.46
CA GLY A 83 -9.56 18.86 5.50
C GLY A 83 -8.16 19.39 5.19
N ALA A 84 -8.03 20.32 4.25
CA ALA A 84 -6.77 21.00 3.98
C ALA A 84 -6.28 21.81 5.18
N PHE A 85 -7.16 22.58 5.84
CA PHE A 85 -6.82 23.29 7.07
C PHE A 85 -6.35 22.34 8.18
N LEU A 86 -7.04 21.22 8.39
CA LEU A 86 -6.63 20.19 9.34
C LEU A 86 -5.25 19.63 9.02
N ALA A 87 -4.97 19.36 7.74
CA ALA A 87 -3.66 18.87 7.30
C ALA A 87 -2.56 19.90 7.60
N PHE A 88 -2.69 21.14 7.11
CA PHE A 88 -1.62 22.14 7.21
C PHE A 88 -1.40 22.68 8.63
N ILE A 89 -2.48 22.90 9.39
CA ILE A 89 -2.38 23.55 10.71
C ILE A 89 -2.21 22.53 11.83
N VAL A 90 -2.97 21.43 11.78
CA VAL A 90 -3.04 20.48 12.90
C VAL A 90 -2.06 19.34 12.69
N ALA A 91 -1.90 18.79 11.47
CA ALA A 91 -1.13 17.57 11.29
C ALA A 91 0.36 17.74 11.63
N GLY A 92 0.95 18.90 11.36
CA GLY A 92 2.35 19.18 11.70
C GLY A 92 2.66 19.22 13.20
N ARG A 93 1.64 19.37 14.07
CA ARG A 93 1.80 19.41 15.53
C ARG A 93 1.17 18.21 16.23
N HIS A 94 0.03 17.76 15.72
CA HIS A 94 -0.81 16.71 16.27
C HIS A 94 -1.31 15.79 15.15
N GLY A 95 -0.38 15.16 14.42
CA GLY A 95 -0.68 14.31 13.26
C GLY A 95 -1.77 13.28 13.49
N ARG A 96 -1.72 12.58 14.63
CA ARG A 96 -2.76 11.59 15.00
C ARG A 96 -4.13 12.20 15.12
N SER A 97 -4.25 13.31 15.85
CA SER A 97 -5.52 14.00 16.09
C SER A 97 -6.08 14.60 14.80
N ALA A 98 -5.20 15.09 13.92
CA ALA A 98 -5.59 15.62 12.61
C ALA A 98 -6.23 14.56 11.71
N LEU A 99 -5.78 13.29 11.80
CA LEU A 99 -6.37 12.19 11.03
C LEU A 99 -7.55 11.53 11.73
N ILE A 100 -7.44 11.21 13.03
CA ILE A 100 -8.44 10.41 13.74
C ILE A 100 -9.72 11.21 14.00
N SER A 101 -9.62 12.49 14.39
CA SER A 101 -10.80 13.28 14.74
C SER A 101 -11.81 13.45 13.60
N PRO A 102 -11.44 13.79 12.34
CA PRO A 102 -12.41 13.87 11.26
C PRO A 102 -13.04 12.50 10.94
N ILE A 103 -12.30 11.40 11.09
CA ILE A 103 -12.85 10.04 10.89
C ILE A 103 -13.93 9.74 11.92
N LEU A 104 -13.67 10.01 13.20
CA LEU A 104 -14.63 9.79 14.27
C LEU A 104 -15.88 10.65 14.10
N VAL A 105 -15.71 11.92 13.74
CA VAL A 105 -16.85 12.80 13.44
C VAL A 105 -17.66 12.24 12.28
N CYS A 106 -17.02 11.86 11.17
CA CYS A 106 -17.72 11.29 10.02
C CYS A 106 -18.45 9.98 10.36
N ALA A 107 -17.84 9.11 11.18
CA ALA A 107 -18.45 7.88 11.65
C ALA A 107 -19.69 8.13 12.51
N VAL A 108 -19.61 9.07 13.47
CA VAL A 108 -20.75 9.45 14.32
C VAL A 108 -21.90 9.98 13.46
N VAL A 109 -21.62 10.84 12.47
CA VAL A 109 -22.64 11.38 11.58
C VAL A 109 -23.30 10.28 10.74
N ALA A 110 -22.51 9.35 10.21
CA ALA A 110 -23.03 8.21 9.44
C ALA A 110 -23.87 7.24 10.31
N VAL A 111 -23.46 6.97 11.55
CA VAL A 111 -24.21 6.11 12.48
C VAL A 111 -25.51 6.77 12.93
N ALA A 112 -25.49 8.07 13.24
CA ALA A 112 -26.65 8.79 13.77
C ALA A 112 -27.85 8.79 12.81
N VAL A 113 -27.60 8.66 11.51
CA VAL A 113 -28.61 8.70 10.44
C VAL A 113 -28.98 7.30 9.92
N LEU A 114 -28.21 6.27 10.29
CA LEU A 114 -28.51 4.87 9.96
C LEU A 114 -29.91 4.40 10.39
N PRO A 115 -30.44 4.73 11.59
CA PRO A 115 -31.77 4.29 12.01
C PRO A 115 -32.92 5.15 11.44
N ALA A 116 -32.64 6.23 10.70
CA ALA A 116 -33.64 7.18 10.22
C ALA A 116 -33.52 7.39 8.70
N PRO A 117 -34.07 6.46 7.88
CA PRO A 117 -33.90 6.48 6.44
C PRO A 117 -34.38 7.76 5.74
N ASP A 118 -35.40 8.42 6.29
CA ASP A 118 -35.95 9.66 5.75
C ASP A 118 -34.96 10.84 5.80
N LEU A 119 -33.97 10.77 6.70
CA LEU A 119 -32.95 11.81 6.83
C LEU A 119 -31.86 11.75 5.76
N TRP A 120 -31.71 10.62 5.04
CA TRP A 120 -30.73 10.50 3.94
C TRP A 120 -30.99 11.49 2.81
N GLY A 121 -32.24 11.93 2.65
CA GLY A 121 -32.63 12.95 1.68
C GLY A 121 -32.81 14.35 2.26
N SER A 122 -32.55 14.55 3.55
CA SER A 122 -32.85 15.82 4.22
C SER A 122 -31.90 16.94 3.75
N PRO A 123 -32.41 18.09 3.28
CA PRO A 123 -31.59 19.24 2.86
C PRO A 123 -30.64 19.76 3.95
N SER A 124 -30.94 19.50 5.23
CA SER A 124 -30.09 19.89 6.35
C SER A 124 -28.95 18.90 6.61
N PHE A 125 -29.18 17.61 6.38
CA PHE A 125 -28.19 16.55 6.59
C PHE A 125 -27.15 16.51 5.47
N LEU A 126 -27.60 16.60 4.22
CA LEU A 126 -26.75 16.49 3.02
C LEU A 126 -25.50 17.39 3.02
N PRO A 127 -25.58 18.72 3.29
CA PRO A 127 -24.39 19.57 3.30
C PRO A 127 -23.43 19.19 4.43
N PHE A 128 -23.95 18.85 5.61
CA PHE A 128 -23.15 18.49 6.76
C PHE A 128 -22.44 17.14 6.56
N PHE A 129 -23.15 16.15 6.04
CA PHE A 129 -22.58 14.86 5.71
C PHE A 129 -21.53 14.98 4.60
N GLY A 130 -21.83 15.76 3.56
CA GLY A 130 -20.87 16.12 2.53
C GLY A 130 -19.61 16.73 3.14
N LEU A 131 -19.74 17.72 4.03
CA LEU A 131 -18.61 18.40 4.67
C LEU A 131 -17.71 17.43 5.44
N VAL A 132 -18.27 16.58 6.30
CA VAL A 132 -17.45 15.64 7.10
C VAL A 132 -16.78 14.59 6.21
N LEU A 133 -17.47 14.10 5.18
CA LEU A 133 -16.91 13.15 4.22
C LEU A 133 -15.79 13.77 3.38
N GLY A 134 -16.00 14.99 2.90
CA GLY A 134 -15.02 15.76 2.14
C GLY A 134 -13.75 16.06 2.96
N ALA A 135 -13.92 16.43 4.24
CA ALA A 135 -12.80 16.69 5.15
C ALA A 135 -11.94 15.45 5.38
N VAL A 136 -12.58 14.31 5.64
CA VAL A 136 -11.90 13.01 5.80
C VAL A 136 -11.14 12.62 4.53
N ARG A 137 -11.73 12.82 3.34
CA ARG A 137 -11.06 12.46 2.07
C ARG A 137 -9.87 13.36 1.74
N ALA A 138 -9.93 14.64 2.12
CA ALA A 138 -8.88 15.61 1.82
C ALA A 138 -7.70 15.56 2.79
N VAL A 139 -7.95 15.33 4.08
CA VAL A 139 -6.90 15.42 5.11
C VAL A 139 -5.79 14.38 4.92
N PHE A 140 -6.13 13.17 4.47
CA PHE A 140 -5.17 12.08 4.32
C PHE A 140 -4.07 12.34 3.29
N PRO A 141 -4.35 12.60 2.00
CA PRO A 141 -3.29 12.84 1.02
C PRO A 141 -2.44 14.06 1.38
N LEU A 142 -3.05 15.11 1.93
CA LEU A 142 -2.35 16.34 2.31
C LEU A 142 -1.45 16.15 3.54
N ALA A 143 -1.96 15.52 4.60
CA ALA A 143 -1.18 15.24 5.80
C ALA A 143 -0.05 14.24 5.53
N SER A 144 -0.28 13.26 4.66
CA SER A 144 0.75 12.31 4.22
C SER A 144 1.99 13.02 3.65
N ALA A 145 1.78 14.01 2.78
CA ALA A 145 2.88 14.80 2.23
C ALA A 145 3.65 15.56 3.33
N ILE A 146 2.93 16.15 4.29
CA ILE A 146 3.54 16.87 5.44
C ILE A 146 4.38 15.91 6.30
N PHE A 147 3.87 14.72 6.61
CA PHE A 147 4.61 13.74 7.40
C PHE A 147 5.89 13.31 6.70
N LEU A 148 5.82 12.99 5.40
CA LEU A 148 6.98 12.53 4.62
C LEU A 148 8.08 13.60 4.53
N VAL A 149 7.72 14.88 4.39
CA VAL A 149 8.70 15.99 4.38
C VAL A 149 9.46 16.08 5.71
N GLY A 150 8.85 15.71 6.85
CA GLY A 150 9.50 15.69 8.15
C GLY A 150 10.79 14.85 8.19
N GLY A 151 10.84 13.76 7.41
CA GLY A 151 12.03 12.91 7.26
C GLY A 151 13.18 13.51 6.44
N ARG A 152 13.00 14.73 5.91
CA ARG A 152 13.94 15.43 5.02
C ARG A 152 14.47 14.53 3.89
N PRO A 153 13.61 13.77 3.20
CA PRO A 153 14.06 12.87 2.15
C PRO A 153 14.60 13.61 0.93
N GLY A 154 15.46 12.93 0.17
CA GLY A 154 15.81 13.34 -1.18
C GLY A 154 14.57 13.46 -2.07
N LYS A 155 14.65 14.27 -3.14
CA LYS A 155 13.52 14.52 -4.06
C LYS A 155 12.92 13.24 -4.63
N ILE A 156 13.78 12.28 -4.98
CA ILE A 156 13.37 11.00 -5.57
C ILE A 156 12.67 10.14 -4.52
N ASP A 157 13.25 10.01 -3.32
CA ASP A 157 12.67 9.22 -2.23
C ASP A 157 11.30 9.76 -1.80
N PHE A 158 11.17 11.08 -1.66
CA PHE A 158 9.89 11.75 -1.40
C PHE A 158 8.87 11.45 -2.50
N GLY A 159 9.26 11.68 -3.76
CA GLY A 159 8.39 11.49 -4.91
C GLY A 159 7.89 10.05 -5.00
N CYS A 160 8.76 9.06 -4.80
CA CYS A 160 8.39 7.66 -4.80
C CYS A 160 7.46 7.31 -3.62
N ALA A 161 7.77 7.72 -2.40
CA ALA A 161 6.93 7.44 -1.23
C ALA A 161 5.52 8.04 -1.38
N LEU A 162 5.43 9.30 -1.82
CA LEU A 162 4.16 9.96 -2.05
C LEU A 162 3.38 9.35 -3.23
N THR A 163 4.08 8.97 -4.31
CA THR A 163 3.46 8.30 -5.46
C THR A 163 2.86 6.96 -5.06
N LEU A 164 3.60 6.15 -4.28
CA LEU A 164 3.09 4.88 -3.76
C LEU A 164 1.85 5.12 -2.88
N MET A 165 1.83 6.12 -2.00
CA MET A 165 0.61 6.50 -1.27
C MET A 165 -0.53 6.92 -2.20
N SER A 166 -0.24 7.61 -3.30
CA SER A 166 -1.26 8.08 -4.24
C SER A 166 -1.92 6.94 -5.03
N THR A 167 -1.26 5.78 -5.14
CA THR A 167 -1.86 4.58 -5.77
C THR A 167 -3.11 4.07 -5.04
N THR A 168 -3.34 4.45 -3.77
CA THR A 168 -4.58 4.11 -3.07
C THR A 168 -5.80 4.68 -3.79
N ILE A 169 -5.64 5.81 -4.50
CA ILE A 169 -6.69 6.41 -5.34
C ILE A 169 -7.05 5.46 -6.49
N LEU A 170 -6.05 4.87 -7.15
CA LEU A 170 -6.27 3.93 -8.25
C LEU A 170 -7.01 2.68 -7.77
N ILE A 171 -6.65 2.12 -6.62
CA ILE A 171 -7.37 0.96 -6.05
C ILE A 171 -8.79 1.36 -5.70
N SER A 172 -9.00 2.54 -5.11
CA SER A 172 -10.34 3.00 -4.74
C SER A 172 -11.28 3.22 -5.92
N ALA A 173 -10.75 3.31 -7.15
CA ALA A 173 -11.56 3.40 -8.37
C ALA A 173 -12.43 2.15 -8.62
N PHE A 174 -12.09 1.00 -8.00
CA PHE A 174 -12.92 -0.21 -8.04
C PHE A 174 -14.01 -0.24 -6.96
N ALA A 175 -13.94 0.63 -5.95
CA ALA A 175 -14.90 0.66 -4.85
C ALA A 175 -16.36 0.89 -5.28
N PRO A 176 -16.66 1.71 -6.31
CA PRO A 176 -18.02 1.84 -6.83
C PRO A 176 -18.66 0.51 -7.25
N VAL A 177 -17.90 -0.40 -7.86
CA VAL A 177 -18.42 -1.72 -8.29
C VAL A 177 -18.87 -2.53 -7.08
N ALA A 178 -18.01 -2.62 -6.05
CA ALA A 178 -18.34 -3.33 -4.83
C ALA A 178 -19.53 -2.69 -4.08
N ALA A 179 -19.60 -1.35 -4.06
CA ALA A 179 -20.72 -0.64 -3.45
C ALA A 179 -22.04 -0.88 -4.20
N SER A 180 -22.02 -0.94 -5.53
CA SER A 180 -23.19 -1.29 -6.34
C SER A 180 -23.67 -2.72 -6.07
N TRP A 181 -22.76 -3.70 -5.99
CA TRP A 181 -23.15 -5.07 -5.63
C TRP A 181 -23.72 -5.16 -4.21
N LEU A 182 -23.14 -4.44 -3.24
CA LEU A 182 -23.69 -4.39 -1.88
C LEU A 182 -25.08 -3.76 -1.83
N TYR A 183 -25.34 -2.79 -2.69
CA TYR A 183 -26.64 -2.14 -2.81
C TYR A 183 -27.73 -3.06 -3.37
N GLU A 184 -27.36 -3.96 -4.30
CA GLU A 184 -28.26 -4.91 -4.95
C GLU A 184 -28.72 -6.08 -4.05
N LEU A 185 -28.15 -6.25 -2.85
CA LEU A 185 -28.44 -7.38 -1.94
C LEU A 185 -29.84 -7.31 -1.25
N ASP A 186 -30.85 -6.67 -1.85
CA ASP A 186 -32.21 -6.44 -1.30
C ASP A 186 -32.29 -5.76 0.08
N LEU A 187 -31.14 -5.36 0.65
CA LEU A 187 -31.01 -4.67 1.94
C LEU A 187 -30.82 -3.15 1.79
N GLY A 188 -30.85 -2.64 0.55
CA GLY A 188 -30.83 -1.22 0.21
C GLY A 188 -29.57 -0.47 0.68
N ALA A 189 -29.76 0.67 1.33
CA ALA A 189 -28.67 1.57 1.76
C ALA A 189 -27.81 1.02 2.92
N VAL A 190 -28.39 0.14 3.75
CA VAL A 190 -27.78 -0.28 5.02
C VAL A 190 -26.45 -1.03 4.84
N PRO A 191 -26.30 -2.00 3.93
CA PRO A 191 -25.02 -2.67 3.69
C PRO A 191 -23.92 -1.72 3.24
N VAL A 192 -24.24 -0.76 2.36
CA VAL A 192 -23.27 0.20 1.81
C VAL A 192 -22.75 1.11 2.91
N VAL A 193 -23.65 1.65 3.75
CA VAL A 193 -23.28 2.50 4.88
C VAL A 193 -22.52 1.71 5.95
N SER A 194 -22.91 0.46 6.21
CA SER A 194 -22.22 -0.42 7.16
C SER A 194 -20.79 -0.75 6.69
N ALA A 195 -20.61 -1.02 5.41
CA ALA A 195 -19.29 -1.24 4.82
C ALA A 195 -18.42 0.03 4.90
N PHE A 196 -19.00 1.20 4.63
CA PHE A 196 -18.31 2.49 4.81
C PHE A 196 -17.88 2.69 6.27
N LEU A 197 -18.77 2.45 7.24
CA LEU A 197 -18.45 2.53 8.67
C LEU A 197 -17.35 1.55 9.07
N ALA A 198 -17.38 0.31 8.54
CA ALA A 198 -16.32 -0.66 8.77
C ALA A 198 -14.97 -0.14 8.24
N CYS A 199 -14.93 0.50 7.08
CA CYS A 199 -13.72 1.14 6.57
C CYS A 199 -13.21 2.25 7.50
N LEU A 200 -14.09 3.12 8.01
CA LEU A 200 -13.73 4.19 8.96
C LEU A 200 -13.14 3.61 10.26
N VAL A 201 -13.80 2.59 10.84
CA VAL A 201 -13.36 1.93 12.08
C VAL A 201 -12.01 1.25 11.88
N LEU A 202 -11.84 0.49 10.79
CA LEU A 202 -10.58 -0.17 10.46
C LEU A 202 -9.45 0.86 10.25
N ALA A 203 -9.73 2.01 9.62
CA ALA A 203 -8.75 3.08 9.47
C ALA A 203 -8.26 3.61 10.83
N VAL A 204 -9.18 3.81 11.80
CA VAL A 204 -8.79 4.21 13.16
C VAL A 204 -7.97 3.11 13.86
N ILE A 205 -8.42 1.85 13.77
CA ILE A 205 -7.71 0.71 14.38
C ILE A 205 -6.27 0.61 13.87
N VAL A 206 -6.05 0.89 12.58
CA VAL A 206 -4.72 0.87 11.97
C VAL A 206 -3.88 2.10 12.35
N LEU A 207 -4.48 3.28 12.54
CA LEU A 207 -3.75 4.49 12.96
C LEU A 207 -3.36 4.49 14.45
N VAL A 208 -4.17 3.90 15.32
CA VAL A 208 -3.97 3.98 16.78
C VAL A 208 -2.59 3.47 17.22
N PRO A 209 -2.10 2.28 16.79
CA PRO A 209 -0.81 1.75 17.22
C PRO A 209 0.40 2.52 16.66
N ALA A 210 0.22 3.40 15.67
CA ALA A 210 1.33 4.04 14.98
C ALA A 210 2.09 5.05 15.83
N GLY A 211 1.50 5.53 16.93
CA GLY A 211 2.11 6.53 17.79
C GLY A 211 2.35 7.82 16.99
N ASN A 212 3.56 8.39 17.10
CA ASN A 212 3.91 9.57 16.31
C ASN A 212 3.90 9.23 14.80
N LEU A 213 3.13 9.97 14.00
CA LEU A 213 3.03 9.79 12.55
C LEU A 213 4.09 10.55 11.77
N ALA A 214 4.74 11.54 12.39
CA ALA A 214 5.81 12.30 11.76
C ALA A 214 7.12 11.49 11.69
N PHE A 215 7.96 11.86 10.73
CA PHE A 215 9.26 11.25 10.46
C PHE A 215 10.44 12.14 10.90
N ASP A 216 10.24 12.97 11.92
CA ASP A 216 11.24 13.94 12.39
C ASP A 216 12.46 13.28 13.10
N ASP A 217 12.32 12.01 13.48
CA ASP A 217 13.35 11.23 14.16
C ASP A 217 14.37 10.64 13.16
N ALA A 218 15.55 10.23 13.63
CA ALA A 218 16.49 9.48 12.79
C ALA A 218 15.93 8.10 12.37
N PRO A 219 16.20 7.63 11.14
CA PRO A 219 15.76 6.32 10.68
C PRO A 219 16.36 5.18 11.52
N ARG A 220 15.57 4.12 11.76
CA ARG A 220 16.02 2.96 12.55
C ARG A 220 16.81 1.97 11.67
N PRO A 221 17.78 1.24 12.23
CA PRO A 221 18.39 0.09 11.56
C PRO A 221 17.34 -0.99 11.27
N ARG A 222 17.34 -1.54 10.04
CA ARG A 222 16.22 -2.33 9.49
C ARG A 222 16.56 -3.81 9.24
N HIS A 223 17.82 -4.13 9.01
CA HIS A 223 18.19 -5.38 8.35
C HIS A 223 18.20 -6.55 9.32
N LYS A 224 17.27 -7.48 9.12
CA LYS A 224 17.35 -8.86 9.64
C LYS A 224 17.86 -9.75 8.50
N PRO A 225 19.18 -10.01 8.43
CA PRO A 225 19.75 -10.76 7.33
C PRO A 225 19.18 -12.19 7.30
N LEU A 226 18.85 -12.69 6.11
CA LEU A 226 18.57 -14.10 5.87
C LEU A 226 19.77 -14.74 5.16
N ALA A 227 20.05 -16.00 5.48
CA ALA A 227 21.09 -16.75 4.80
C ALA A 227 20.76 -16.89 3.30
N PRO A 228 21.66 -16.47 2.38
CA PRO A 228 21.44 -16.61 0.95
C PRO A 228 21.14 -18.04 0.54
N ARG A 229 20.16 -18.23 -0.35
CA ARG A 229 19.82 -19.55 -0.89
C ARG A 229 19.60 -19.45 -2.39
N GLN A 230 20.34 -20.26 -3.14
CA GLN A 230 20.15 -20.36 -4.56
C GLN A 230 18.80 -21.02 -4.91
N ARG A 231 18.14 -20.49 -5.94
CA ARG A 231 16.91 -21.03 -6.51
C ARG A 231 17.00 -21.04 -8.02
N SER A 232 16.43 -22.05 -8.68
CA SER A 232 16.33 -22.08 -10.13
C SER A 232 15.46 -20.91 -10.64
N PRO A 233 16.00 -19.97 -11.43
CA PRO A 233 15.21 -18.85 -11.96
C PRO A 233 14.03 -19.30 -12.83
N LEU A 234 14.24 -20.37 -13.61
CA LEU A 234 13.22 -20.95 -14.48
C LEU A 234 12.06 -21.54 -13.67
N LEU A 235 12.34 -22.23 -12.57
CA LEU A 235 11.31 -22.79 -11.71
C LEU A 235 10.45 -21.69 -11.07
N VAL A 236 11.08 -20.60 -10.61
CA VAL A 236 10.36 -19.42 -10.08
C VAL A 236 9.43 -18.83 -11.15
N ALA A 237 9.92 -18.65 -12.38
CA ALA A 237 9.12 -18.13 -13.49
C ALA A 237 7.91 -19.03 -13.81
N VAL A 238 8.14 -20.34 -13.89
CA VAL A 238 7.09 -21.33 -14.22
C VAL A 238 5.99 -21.32 -13.17
N ILE A 239 6.33 -21.32 -11.87
CA ILE A 239 5.32 -21.27 -10.81
C ILE A 239 4.44 -20.02 -10.93
N LEU A 240 5.03 -18.88 -11.28
CA LEU A 240 4.33 -17.60 -11.34
C LEU A 240 3.59 -17.34 -12.66
N ILE A 241 3.97 -18.01 -13.76
CA ILE A 241 3.30 -17.86 -15.06
C ILE A 241 2.12 -18.81 -15.26
N ILE A 242 2.10 -19.96 -14.56
CA ILE A 242 1.00 -20.94 -14.66
C ILE A 242 -0.37 -20.33 -14.30
N PRO A 243 -0.54 -19.62 -13.16
CA PRO A 243 -1.83 -19.06 -12.78
C PRO A 243 -2.46 -18.09 -13.78
N PRO A 244 -1.77 -17.06 -14.31
CA PRO A 244 -2.39 -16.15 -15.28
C PRO A 244 -2.81 -16.89 -16.55
N ILE A 245 -2.06 -17.91 -16.99
CA ILE A 245 -2.46 -18.78 -18.11
C ILE A 245 -3.74 -19.54 -17.77
N LEU A 246 -3.79 -20.18 -16.59
CA LEU A 246 -4.98 -20.94 -16.16
C LEU A 246 -6.22 -20.04 -15.98
N LEU A 247 -6.05 -18.84 -15.42
CA LEU A 247 -7.12 -17.86 -15.28
C LEU A 247 -7.63 -17.37 -16.63
N LEU A 248 -6.73 -17.11 -17.58
CA LEU A 248 -7.10 -16.75 -18.95
C LEU A 248 -7.89 -17.87 -19.62
N LEU A 249 -7.41 -19.11 -19.53
CA LEU A 249 -8.10 -20.29 -20.07
C LEU A 249 -9.47 -20.50 -19.40
N ALA A 250 -9.56 -20.32 -18.07
CA ALA A 250 -10.82 -20.41 -17.34
C ALA A 250 -11.81 -19.31 -17.77
N ALA A 251 -11.34 -18.07 -17.96
CA ALA A 251 -12.17 -16.96 -18.43
C ALA A 251 -12.69 -17.19 -19.86
N VAL A 252 -11.83 -17.67 -20.77
CA VAL A 252 -12.22 -18.04 -22.13
C VAL A 252 -13.23 -19.19 -22.10
N GLY A 253 -12.97 -20.24 -21.31
CA GLY A 253 -13.90 -21.35 -21.13
C GLY A 253 -15.26 -20.88 -20.63
N PHE A 254 -15.28 -20.05 -19.58
CA PHE A 254 -16.51 -19.46 -19.02
C PHE A 254 -17.32 -18.69 -20.07
N ARG A 255 -16.65 -17.87 -20.89
CA ARG A 255 -17.30 -17.12 -21.99
C ARG A 255 -17.90 -18.05 -23.04
N LEU A 256 -17.20 -19.12 -23.40
CA LEU A 256 -17.70 -20.12 -24.36
C LEU A 256 -18.90 -20.90 -23.79
N PHE A 257 -18.90 -21.24 -22.50
CA PHE A 257 -20.05 -21.88 -21.85
C PHE A 257 -21.28 -20.95 -21.79
N GLN A 258 -21.09 -19.69 -21.43
CA GLN A 258 -22.16 -18.68 -21.44
C GLN A 258 -22.79 -18.50 -22.83
N ALA A 259 -21.99 -18.53 -23.89
CA ALA A 259 -22.48 -18.38 -25.26
C ALA A 259 -23.37 -19.55 -25.73
N ASN A 260 -23.35 -20.68 -25.01
CA ASN A 260 -24.10 -21.89 -25.34
C ASN A 260 -25.27 -22.16 -24.36
N ASP A 261 -25.68 -21.17 -23.55
CA ASP A 261 -26.72 -21.30 -22.51
C ASP A 261 -26.49 -22.44 -21.49
N VAL A 262 -25.24 -22.90 -21.34
CA VAL A 262 -24.87 -23.89 -20.33
C VAL A 262 -24.37 -23.17 -19.09
N GLY A 263 -25.18 -23.19 -18.02
CA GLY A 263 -24.82 -22.61 -16.73
C GLY A 263 -23.60 -23.27 -16.10
N VAL A 264 -22.53 -22.50 -15.84
CA VAL A 264 -21.32 -22.99 -15.16
C VAL A 264 -21.62 -23.43 -13.71
N GLY A 265 -22.68 -22.88 -13.10
CA GLY A 265 -23.17 -23.29 -11.78
C GLY A 265 -23.86 -24.65 -11.75
N ASP A 266 -24.30 -25.16 -12.91
CA ASP A 266 -25.09 -26.40 -13.00
C ASP A 266 -24.20 -27.65 -13.22
N SER A 267 -22.91 -27.45 -13.49
CA SER A 267 -21.94 -28.52 -13.71
C SER A 267 -20.97 -28.65 -12.53
N PRO A 268 -21.03 -29.74 -11.75
CA PRO A 268 -20.08 -30.01 -10.67
C PRO A 268 -18.62 -30.02 -11.15
N ILE A 269 -18.38 -30.48 -12.38
CA ILE A 269 -17.05 -30.54 -12.99
C ILE A 269 -16.51 -29.15 -13.29
N ALA A 270 -17.37 -28.25 -13.79
CA ALA A 270 -16.99 -26.87 -14.07
C ALA A 270 -16.67 -26.12 -12.76
N LEU A 271 -17.49 -26.31 -11.72
CA LEU A 271 -17.25 -25.76 -10.39
C LEU A 271 -15.92 -26.26 -9.80
N LEU A 272 -15.66 -27.57 -9.85
CA LEU A 272 -14.39 -28.15 -9.39
C LEU A 272 -13.19 -27.58 -10.13
N SER A 273 -13.32 -27.38 -11.44
CA SER A 273 -12.25 -26.79 -12.27
C SER A 273 -11.96 -25.33 -11.87
N VAL A 274 -13.00 -24.53 -11.63
CA VAL A 274 -12.87 -23.14 -11.16
C VAL A 274 -12.22 -23.09 -9.78
N LEU A 275 -12.63 -23.95 -8.85
CA LEU A 275 -12.03 -24.05 -7.51
C LEU A 275 -10.56 -24.45 -7.57
N LEU A 276 -10.20 -25.39 -8.45
CA LEU A 276 -8.80 -25.81 -8.65
C LEU A 276 -7.95 -24.66 -9.21
N VAL A 277 -8.45 -23.95 -10.23
CA VAL A 277 -7.76 -22.78 -10.80
C VAL A 277 -7.57 -21.70 -9.73
N PHE A 278 -8.60 -21.44 -8.92
CA PHE A 278 -8.51 -20.50 -7.79
C PHE A 278 -7.46 -20.94 -6.76
N ALA A 279 -7.44 -22.22 -6.38
CA ALA A 279 -6.45 -22.75 -5.43
C ALA A 279 -5.02 -22.62 -5.97
N ILE A 280 -4.79 -22.89 -7.26
CA ILE A 280 -3.48 -22.71 -7.91
C ILE A 280 -3.07 -21.24 -7.93
N ALA A 281 -4.00 -20.34 -8.27
CA ALA A 281 -3.76 -18.91 -8.26
C ALA A 281 -3.40 -18.39 -6.87
N LEU A 282 -4.14 -18.84 -5.84
CA LEU A 282 -3.84 -18.51 -4.46
C LEU A 282 -2.46 -19.04 -4.03
N ALA A 283 -2.13 -20.29 -4.36
CA ALA A 283 -0.83 -20.87 -4.02
C ALA A 283 0.34 -20.12 -4.67
N ALA A 284 0.21 -19.74 -5.94
CA ALA A 284 1.23 -18.96 -6.63
C ALA A 284 1.34 -17.52 -6.13
N PHE A 285 0.21 -16.91 -5.73
CA PHE A 285 0.21 -15.61 -5.07
C PHE A 285 0.93 -15.65 -3.72
N ILE A 286 0.69 -16.68 -2.91
CA ILE A 286 1.45 -16.93 -1.68
C ILE A 286 2.94 -17.15 -1.99
N TYR A 287 3.25 -17.88 -3.06
CA TYR A 287 4.63 -18.09 -3.48
C TYR A 287 5.32 -16.78 -3.92
N LEU A 288 4.63 -15.90 -4.63
CA LEU A 288 5.13 -14.56 -4.99
C LEU A 288 5.46 -13.76 -3.73
N ALA A 289 4.54 -13.71 -2.77
CA ALA A 289 4.74 -13.04 -1.49
C ALA A 289 5.98 -13.58 -0.75
N TYR A 290 6.09 -14.91 -0.68
CA TYR A 290 7.23 -15.60 -0.09
C TYR A 290 8.54 -15.29 -0.82
N TRP A 291 8.54 -15.29 -2.16
CA TRP A 291 9.71 -15.01 -2.97
C TRP A 291 10.21 -13.58 -2.74
N VAL A 292 9.31 -12.58 -2.79
CA VAL A 292 9.65 -11.17 -2.56
C VAL A 292 10.21 -10.96 -1.14
N TYR A 293 9.60 -11.60 -0.14
CA TYR A 293 10.10 -11.57 1.23
C TYR A 293 11.53 -12.13 1.31
N ARG A 294 11.76 -13.31 0.74
CA ARG A 294 13.05 -14.00 0.78
C ARG A 294 14.15 -13.24 0.05
N ILE A 295 13.91 -12.81 -1.18
CA ILE A 295 14.96 -12.22 -2.03
C ILE A 295 15.54 -10.96 -1.39
N HIS A 296 14.70 -10.12 -0.77
CA HIS A 296 15.16 -8.94 -0.05
C HIS A 296 15.99 -9.33 1.18
N GLY A 297 15.52 -10.29 1.99
CA GLY A 297 16.26 -10.72 3.18
C GLY A 297 17.60 -11.40 2.86
N GLU A 298 17.65 -12.16 1.77
CA GLU A 298 18.86 -12.85 1.31
C GLU A 298 19.88 -11.88 0.70
N LEU A 299 19.43 -10.88 -0.05
CA LEU A 299 20.31 -9.82 -0.54
C LEU A 299 20.83 -8.93 0.58
N ALA A 300 20.03 -8.65 1.62
CA ALA A 300 20.50 -8.02 2.87
C ALA A 300 21.54 -8.89 3.59
N GLY A 301 21.34 -10.21 3.63
CA GLY A 301 22.25 -11.14 4.27
C GLY A 301 23.59 -11.28 3.55
N ALA A 302 23.59 -11.20 2.23
CA ALA A 302 24.83 -11.21 1.44
C ALA A 302 25.63 -9.90 1.59
N ALA A 303 24.96 -8.76 1.59
CA ALA A 303 25.55 -7.45 1.88
C ALA A 303 24.47 -6.46 2.31
N PRO A 304 24.62 -5.71 3.42
CA PRO A 304 23.65 -4.70 3.80
C PRO A 304 23.70 -3.50 2.84
N SER A 305 22.53 -2.92 2.52
CA SER A 305 22.41 -1.67 1.76
C SER A 305 21.23 -0.85 2.28
N GLN A 306 21.38 0.47 2.40
CA GLN A 306 20.32 1.37 2.87
C GLN A 306 19.13 1.44 1.91
N HIS A 307 19.35 1.17 0.63
CA HIS A 307 18.32 1.15 -0.41
C HIS A 307 17.46 -0.13 -0.39
N LEU A 308 17.90 -1.16 0.35
CA LEU A 308 17.17 -2.42 0.41
C LEU A 308 16.07 -2.37 1.48
N LEU A 309 14.86 -2.75 1.06
CA LEU A 309 13.69 -2.84 1.92
C LEU A 309 13.77 -4.01 2.90
N THR A 310 13.07 -3.87 4.02
CA THR A 310 12.82 -5.05 4.87
C THR A 310 12.00 -6.09 4.11
N PRO A 311 12.23 -7.39 4.35
CA PRO A 311 11.46 -8.49 3.75
C PRO A 311 9.94 -8.30 3.82
N LEU A 312 9.44 -7.87 5.00
CA LEU A 312 8.02 -7.64 5.23
C LEU A 312 7.51 -6.47 4.39
N ALA A 313 8.23 -5.34 4.37
CA ALA A 313 7.84 -4.17 3.58
C ALA A 313 7.77 -4.49 2.09
N ALA A 314 8.78 -5.17 1.56
CA ALA A 314 8.81 -5.57 0.16
C ALA A 314 7.62 -6.47 -0.20
N MET A 315 7.31 -7.46 0.65
CA MET A 315 6.15 -8.33 0.46
C MET A 315 4.85 -7.52 0.44
N LEU A 316 4.66 -6.61 1.40
CA LEU A 316 3.47 -5.77 1.46
C LEU A 316 3.34 -4.86 0.24
N ILE A 317 4.43 -4.27 -0.26
CA ILE A 317 4.43 -3.45 -1.48
C ILE A 317 4.02 -4.28 -2.69
N ALA A 318 4.59 -5.47 -2.85
CA ALA A 318 4.28 -6.34 -3.98
C ALA A 318 2.80 -6.73 -4.04
N ILE A 319 2.15 -6.86 -2.88
CA ILE A 319 0.77 -7.32 -2.75
C ILE A 319 -0.23 -6.16 -2.79
N LEU A 320 0.03 -5.10 -2.03
CA LEU A 320 -0.97 -4.06 -1.71
C LEU A 320 -0.84 -2.82 -2.58
N VAL A 321 0.32 -2.60 -3.21
CA VAL A 321 0.59 -1.36 -3.93
C VAL A 321 0.56 -1.63 -5.42
N PRO A 322 -0.37 -1.02 -6.18
CA PRO A 322 -0.34 -1.05 -7.63
C PRO A 322 1.02 -0.58 -8.13
N LEU A 323 1.59 -1.30 -9.09
CA LEU A 323 2.94 -1.06 -9.60
C LEU A 323 4.07 -1.27 -8.56
N GLY A 324 3.75 -1.74 -7.35
CA GLY A 324 4.73 -2.02 -6.31
C GLY A 324 5.74 -3.07 -6.75
N LEU A 325 5.29 -4.18 -7.35
CA LEU A 325 6.18 -5.22 -7.87
C LEU A 325 7.17 -4.69 -8.93
N PRO A 326 6.75 -3.96 -9.99
CA PRO A 326 7.68 -3.30 -10.91
C PRO A 326 8.72 -2.42 -10.22
N VAL A 327 8.30 -1.57 -9.28
CA VAL A 327 9.23 -0.69 -8.54
C VAL A 327 10.24 -1.52 -7.75
N LEU A 328 9.79 -2.56 -7.04
CA LEU A 328 10.69 -3.45 -6.28
C LEU A 328 11.70 -4.11 -7.19
N LEU A 329 11.27 -4.66 -8.33
CA LEU A 329 12.17 -5.33 -9.27
C LEU A 329 13.22 -4.36 -9.81
N MET A 330 12.85 -3.14 -10.16
CA MET A 330 13.80 -2.10 -10.58
C MET A 330 14.81 -1.77 -9.47
N THR A 331 14.35 -1.56 -8.23
CA THR A 331 15.26 -1.28 -7.10
C THR A 331 16.23 -2.42 -6.82
N LEU A 332 15.78 -3.69 -6.97
CA LEU A 332 16.65 -4.85 -6.85
C LEU A 332 17.66 -4.93 -8.01
N GLY A 333 17.24 -4.61 -9.23
CA GLY A 333 18.13 -4.55 -10.40
C GLY A 333 19.23 -3.50 -10.27
N ASP A 334 18.87 -2.29 -9.82
CA ASP A 334 19.83 -1.22 -9.57
C ASP A 334 20.84 -1.60 -8.49
N LEU A 335 20.37 -2.18 -7.38
CA LEU A 335 21.23 -2.68 -6.30
C LEU A 335 22.20 -3.78 -6.78
N LEU A 336 21.72 -4.73 -7.59
CA LEU A 336 22.56 -5.80 -8.12
C LEU A 336 23.60 -5.25 -9.11
N ASN A 337 23.23 -4.26 -9.92
CA ASN A 337 24.17 -3.59 -10.82
C ASN A 337 25.19 -2.73 -10.08
N GLU A 338 24.80 -2.05 -9.02
CA GLU A 338 25.72 -1.32 -8.13
C GLU A 338 26.75 -2.28 -7.54
N ARG A 339 26.30 -3.42 -6.98
CA ARG A 339 27.20 -4.45 -6.45
C ARG A 339 28.15 -5.04 -7.50
N ALA A 340 27.68 -5.23 -8.73
CA ALA A 340 28.53 -5.69 -9.83
C ALA A 340 29.59 -4.64 -10.20
N ARG A 341 29.19 -3.36 -10.26
CA ARG A 341 30.11 -2.24 -10.52
C ARG A 341 31.16 -2.07 -9.42
N ASP A 342 30.78 -2.20 -8.15
CA ASP A 342 31.71 -2.18 -7.01
C ASP A 342 32.75 -3.31 -7.08
N ARG A 343 32.43 -4.39 -7.80
CA ARG A 343 33.32 -5.52 -8.06
C ARG A 343 34.13 -5.38 -9.37
N GLY A 344 33.88 -4.34 -10.16
CA GLY A 344 34.49 -4.15 -11.48
C GLY A 344 33.90 -5.04 -12.58
N GLU A 345 32.72 -5.62 -12.35
CA GLU A 345 32.03 -6.47 -13.32
C GLU A 345 31.06 -5.66 -14.20
N ALA A 346 30.65 -6.25 -15.32
CA ALA A 346 29.56 -5.70 -16.12
C ALA A 346 28.23 -5.73 -15.35
N ASN A 347 27.27 -4.89 -15.75
CA ASN A 347 25.95 -4.86 -15.13
C ASN A 347 25.32 -6.27 -15.10
N ALA A 348 24.93 -6.72 -13.90
CA ALA A 348 24.32 -8.02 -13.69
C ALA A 348 22.96 -8.17 -14.40
N VAL A 349 22.21 -7.07 -14.55
CA VAL A 349 20.89 -7.05 -15.20
C VAL A 349 20.73 -5.82 -16.08
N SER A 350 20.15 -5.98 -17.27
CA SER A 350 19.74 -4.84 -18.10
C SER A 350 18.48 -4.17 -17.53
N ILE A 351 18.60 -2.92 -17.05
CA ILE A 351 17.48 -2.16 -16.46
C ILE A 351 16.35 -1.90 -17.46
N ALA A 352 16.68 -1.65 -18.73
CA ALA A 352 15.67 -1.43 -19.78
C ALA A 352 14.79 -2.67 -19.98
N TRP A 353 15.42 -3.84 -20.12
CA TRP A 353 14.69 -5.11 -20.26
C TRP A 353 13.95 -5.50 -18.99
N LEU A 354 14.56 -5.28 -17.83
CA LEU A 354 13.92 -5.52 -16.54
C LEU A 354 12.63 -4.69 -16.41
N GLY A 355 12.67 -3.42 -16.81
CA GLY A 355 11.51 -2.55 -16.85
C GLY A 355 10.41 -3.10 -17.74
N ILE A 356 10.72 -3.38 -19.00
CA ILE A 356 9.75 -3.94 -19.96
C ILE A 356 9.09 -5.21 -19.39
N TRP A 357 9.90 -6.16 -18.92
CA TRP A 357 9.39 -7.43 -18.42
C TRP A 357 8.64 -7.28 -17.09
N SER A 358 8.97 -6.30 -16.26
CA SER A 358 8.27 -6.06 -14.99
C SER A 358 6.80 -5.66 -15.19
N PHE A 359 6.47 -5.05 -16.33
CA PHE A 359 5.08 -4.69 -16.69
C PHE A 359 4.41 -5.75 -17.57
N ILE A 360 5.12 -6.26 -18.58
CA ILE A 360 4.52 -7.17 -19.58
C ILE A 360 4.36 -8.59 -19.04
N LEU A 361 5.41 -9.12 -18.40
CA LEU A 361 5.43 -10.50 -17.90
C LEU A 361 6.30 -10.58 -16.63
N PRO A 362 5.76 -10.14 -15.47
CA PRO A 362 6.51 -10.08 -14.21
C PRO A 362 7.31 -11.34 -13.85
N PRO A 363 6.82 -12.59 -14.13
CA PRO A 363 7.60 -13.81 -13.88
C PRO A 363 8.98 -13.82 -14.57
N VAL A 364 9.12 -13.21 -15.75
CA VAL A 364 10.41 -13.12 -16.46
C VAL A 364 11.36 -12.16 -15.74
N ALA A 365 10.89 -10.98 -15.35
CA ALA A 365 11.69 -10.02 -14.60
C ALA A 365 12.13 -10.60 -13.24
N ILE A 366 11.25 -11.33 -12.56
CA ILE A 366 11.56 -12.07 -11.33
C ILE A 366 12.69 -13.10 -11.57
N ALA A 367 12.64 -13.83 -12.68
CA ALA A 367 13.70 -14.78 -13.03
C ALA A 367 15.03 -14.07 -13.31
N MET A 368 15.03 -12.94 -14.01
CA MET A 368 16.22 -12.13 -14.24
C MET A 368 16.88 -11.71 -12.91
N ILE A 369 16.08 -11.22 -11.96
CA ILE A 369 16.56 -10.85 -10.62
C ILE A 369 17.08 -12.09 -9.86
N GLN A 370 16.35 -13.21 -9.89
CA GLN A 370 16.79 -14.43 -9.21
C GLN A 370 18.11 -14.95 -9.76
N ASN A 371 18.33 -14.86 -11.08
CA ASN A 371 19.58 -15.27 -11.72
C ASN A 371 20.75 -14.40 -11.22
N ALA A 372 20.62 -13.08 -11.34
CA ALA A 372 21.65 -12.15 -10.88
C ALA A 372 21.89 -12.23 -9.36
N ALA A 373 20.85 -12.49 -8.57
CA ALA A 373 21.01 -12.71 -7.14
C ALA A 373 21.81 -13.98 -6.83
N ASN A 374 21.56 -15.10 -7.52
CA ASN A 374 22.32 -16.33 -7.34
C ASN A 374 23.82 -16.11 -7.61
N ASP A 375 24.15 -15.41 -8.70
CA ASP A 375 25.53 -15.09 -9.07
C ASP A 375 26.20 -14.22 -8.00
N SER A 376 25.45 -13.25 -7.46
CA SER A 376 25.94 -12.38 -6.38
C SER A 376 26.28 -13.13 -5.09
N TYR A 377 25.61 -14.26 -4.82
CA TYR A 377 25.79 -15.08 -3.62
C TYR A 377 27.04 -15.95 -3.67
N VAL A 378 27.33 -16.58 -4.82
CA VAL A 378 28.49 -17.47 -5.00
C VAL A 378 29.78 -16.73 -4.68
N ILE A 379 29.90 -15.53 -5.24
CA ILE A 379 31.11 -14.71 -5.15
C ILE A 379 31.26 -14.08 -3.75
N GLY A 380 30.19 -13.97 -2.97
CA GLY A 380 30.23 -13.52 -1.58
C GLY A 380 30.78 -14.57 -0.61
N ALA A 381 30.60 -15.86 -0.93
CA ALA A 381 31.15 -16.96 -0.14
C ALA A 381 32.68 -17.06 -0.26
N ASP A 382 33.23 -16.80 -1.46
CA ASP A 382 34.67 -16.85 -1.74
C ASP A 382 35.48 -15.74 -1.05
N LYS A 383 34.84 -14.68 -0.55
CA LYS A 383 35.49 -13.61 0.25
C LYS A 383 35.37 -13.82 1.76
N ALA A 384 34.53 -14.75 2.22
CA ALA A 384 34.33 -15.06 3.63
C ALA A 384 35.16 -16.27 4.11
N SER A 385 35.75 -17.02 3.17
CA SER A 385 36.81 -18.02 3.37
C SER A 385 38.18 -17.39 3.17
#